data_AF-A0A7W1A1F0-F1
#
_entry.id   AF-A0A7W1A1F0-F1
#
_cell.length_a   1.000
_cell.length_b   1.000
_cell.length_c   1.000
_cell.angle_alpha   90.00
_cell.angle_beta   90.00
_cell.angle_gamma   90.00
#
_symmetry.space_group_name_H-M   'P 1'
#
loop_
_entity.id
_entity.type
_entity.pdbx_description
1 polymer ?
#
loop_
_entity_poly.entity_id
_entity_poly.type
_entity_poly.pdbx_seq_one_letter_code
_entity_poly.pdbx_strand_id
1 'polypeptide(L)'
;MIAEPVNDRKCLSKITEIMRALVADRAPELVELASRFPTTADVDAWIRSMPQRDDVGDPSDGPKVLACSPPQRLRIAAPDMNCVERSATRIVLAELIDPGPTRALVTIDVPEGRHTFPIEDGEPVVLDPLHTRNALVGALFKLDRGPVAITPSEAADWIATLAQEPAQKQGDAHKVRNARSAMRRVFAGKPISDRSVDDVAYTVAVADGEAKKFGRRGRALHHQTAGKLATALAAQRATRNAGSGLSLGGLRIKPDLELLGALARVGGRLGVQIGSAALQTQLAKLGIGS
;
A
#
# COMPACT_ATOMS: atom_id res chain seq x y z
N MET A 1 20.02 8.67 6.16
CA MET A 1 20.46 9.49 5.00
C MET A 1 19.26 10.22 4.40
N ILE A 2 19.34 11.55 4.20
CA ILE A 2 18.29 12.32 3.48
C ILE A 2 18.58 12.31 1.97
N ALA A 3 17.82 11.53 1.20
CA ALA A 3 17.90 11.42 -0.25
C ALA A 3 17.17 12.56 -0.99
N GLU A 4 17.39 12.63 -2.30
CA GLU A 4 16.64 13.53 -3.18
C GLU A 4 15.15 13.18 -3.18
N PRO A 5 14.25 14.17 -3.36
CA PRO A 5 12.82 13.93 -3.38
C PRO A 5 12.40 13.06 -4.57
N VAL A 6 11.35 12.26 -4.36
CA VAL A 6 10.81 11.33 -5.36
C VAL A 6 10.29 12.07 -6.59
N ASN A 7 9.60 13.20 -6.36
CA ASN A 7 9.05 14.07 -7.39
C ASN A 7 9.05 15.53 -6.92
N ASP A 8 8.35 16.42 -7.65
CA ASP A 8 8.31 17.87 -7.38
C ASP A 8 9.68 18.47 -7.05
N ARG A 9 10.68 18.11 -7.87
CA ARG A 9 12.10 18.41 -7.59
C ARG A 9 12.38 19.90 -7.48
N LYS A 10 11.58 20.78 -8.10
CA LYS A 10 11.77 22.22 -7.97
C LYS A 10 11.52 22.70 -6.54
N CYS A 11 10.42 22.26 -5.94
CA CYS A 11 10.04 22.62 -4.57
C CYS A 11 10.82 21.81 -3.54
N LEU A 12 10.71 20.48 -3.61
CA LEU A 12 11.15 19.59 -2.53
C LEU A 12 12.66 19.50 -2.40
N SER A 13 13.43 19.75 -3.47
CA SER A 13 14.90 19.76 -3.35
C SER A 13 15.38 20.94 -2.50
N LYS A 14 14.71 22.10 -2.57
CA LYS A 14 15.02 23.25 -1.69
C LYS A 14 14.69 23.00 -0.23
N ILE A 15 13.58 22.31 0.03
CA ILE A 15 13.27 21.84 1.40
C ILE A 15 14.32 20.82 1.85
N THR A 16 14.74 19.92 0.96
CA THR A 16 15.76 18.90 1.24
C THR A 16 17.12 19.50 1.59
N GLU A 17 17.55 20.54 0.86
CA GLU A 17 18.77 21.31 1.18
C GLU A 17 18.69 21.88 2.61
N ILE A 18 17.57 22.50 2.98
CA ILE A 18 17.35 23.05 4.33
C ILE A 18 17.41 21.95 5.39
N MET A 19 16.72 20.82 5.18
CA MET A 19 16.74 19.69 6.13
C MET A 19 18.16 19.13 6.31
N ARG A 20 18.92 18.96 5.23
CA ARG A 20 20.30 18.47 5.29
C ARG A 20 21.20 19.43 6.06
N ALA A 21 21.06 20.75 5.85
CA ALA A 21 21.81 21.75 6.60
C ALA A 21 21.50 21.66 8.11
N LEU A 22 20.23 21.61 8.49
CA LEU A 22 19.81 21.49 9.90
C LEU A 22 20.38 20.25 10.60
N VAL A 23 20.42 19.12 9.89
CA VAL A 23 21.02 17.87 10.42
C VAL A 23 22.54 17.97 10.49
N ALA A 24 23.20 18.50 9.44
CA ALA A 24 24.65 18.62 9.37
C ALA A 24 25.19 19.56 10.46
N ASP A 25 24.51 20.68 10.69
CA ASP A 25 24.84 21.67 11.71
C ASP A 25 24.49 21.18 13.13
N ARG A 26 23.75 20.06 13.24
CA ARG A 26 23.24 19.52 14.51
C ARG A 26 22.60 20.61 15.37
N ALA A 27 21.68 21.38 14.78
CA ALA A 27 21.03 22.52 15.43
C ALA A 27 20.61 22.16 16.88
N PRO A 28 21.13 22.86 17.92
CA PRO A 28 21.04 22.41 19.31
C PRO A 28 19.61 22.11 19.77
N GLU A 29 18.65 22.94 19.39
CA GLU A 29 17.23 22.79 19.71
C GLU A 29 16.62 21.52 19.10
N LEU A 30 17.07 21.11 17.91
CA LEU A 30 16.60 19.90 17.23
C LEU A 30 17.26 18.65 17.80
N VAL A 31 18.54 18.74 18.20
CA VAL A 31 19.21 17.65 18.92
C VAL A 31 18.58 17.43 20.29
N GLU A 32 18.29 18.51 21.02
CA GLU A 32 17.57 18.43 22.30
C GLU A 32 16.20 17.79 22.10
N LEU A 33 15.43 18.25 21.10
CA LEU A 33 14.12 17.68 20.80
C LEU A 33 14.22 16.20 20.42
N ALA A 34 15.16 15.82 19.54
CA ALA A 34 15.39 14.45 19.11
C ALA A 34 15.73 13.55 20.31
N SER A 35 16.51 14.04 21.28
CA SER A 35 16.91 13.28 22.47
C SER A 35 15.74 12.89 23.39
N ARG A 36 14.57 13.53 23.23
CA ARG A 36 13.34 13.21 23.98
C ARG A 36 12.63 11.97 23.45
N PHE A 37 13.01 11.47 22.27
CA PHE A 37 12.37 10.34 21.59
C PHE A 37 13.30 9.13 21.54
N PRO A 38 12.93 8.00 22.18
CA PRO A 38 13.73 6.78 22.11
C PRO A 38 13.84 6.21 20.69
N THR A 39 12.78 6.34 19.90
CA THR A 39 12.70 5.80 18.54
C THR A 39 12.05 6.77 17.56
N THR A 40 12.24 6.53 16.27
CA THR A 40 11.57 7.27 15.19
C THR A 40 10.04 7.07 15.19
N ALA A 41 9.55 5.95 15.75
CA ALA A 41 8.12 5.70 15.95
C ALA A 41 7.52 6.61 17.02
N ASP A 42 8.28 6.97 18.06
CA ASP A 42 7.85 7.93 19.07
C ASP A 42 7.72 9.34 18.48
N VAL A 43 8.60 9.72 17.54
CA VAL A 43 8.47 10.95 16.76
C VAL A 43 7.18 10.93 15.93
N ASP A 44 6.88 9.81 15.27
CA ASP A 44 5.64 9.67 14.48
C ASP A 44 4.40 9.84 15.37
N ALA A 45 4.38 9.21 16.54
CA ALA A 45 3.30 9.33 17.50
C ALA A 45 3.13 10.77 18.00
N TRP A 46 4.23 11.45 18.32
CA TRP A 46 4.22 12.85 18.72
C TRP A 46 3.69 13.76 17.62
N ILE A 47 4.16 13.60 16.38
CA ILE A 47 3.67 14.37 15.22
C ILE A 47 2.16 14.16 15.04
N ARG A 48 1.70 12.91 15.05
CA ARG A 48 0.27 12.59 14.93
C ARG A 48 -0.59 13.16 16.06
N SER A 49 -0.02 13.39 17.25
CA SER A 49 -0.74 13.96 18.40
C SER A 49 -0.95 15.47 18.32
N MET A 50 -0.16 16.17 17.50
CA MET A 50 -0.23 17.63 17.36
C MET A 50 -1.39 18.07 16.48
N PRO A 51 -1.95 19.27 16.68
CA PRO A 51 -2.88 19.87 15.73
C PRO A 51 -2.21 20.14 14.39
N GLN A 52 -3.00 20.17 13.32
CA GLN A 52 -2.55 20.52 11.97
C GLN A 52 -3.22 21.82 11.53
N ARG A 53 -2.42 22.81 11.10
CA ARG A 53 -2.90 24.02 10.43
C ARG A 53 -2.38 24.03 9.00
N ASP A 54 -3.27 23.76 8.06
CA ASP A 54 -2.94 23.77 6.63
C ASP A 54 -2.47 25.15 6.16
N ASP A 55 -1.56 25.18 5.17
CA ASP A 55 -1.07 26.43 4.57
C ASP A 55 -2.05 26.89 3.48
N VAL A 56 -2.77 27.97 3.77
CA VAL A 56 -3.73 28.59 2.84
C VAL A 56 -3.06 29.57 1.87
N GLY A 57 -1.73 29.67 1.89
CA GLY A 57 -0.96 30.57 1.03
C GLY A 57 -0.87 32.01 1.52
N ASP A 58 -1.16 32.27 2.80
CA ASP A 58 -1.02 33.60 3.41
C ASP A 58 0.45 34.07 3.29
N PRO A 59 0.74 35.17 2.57
CA PRO A 59 2.10 35.66 2.38
C PRO A 59 2.85 36.02 3.67
N SER A 60 2.12 36.31 4.76
CA SER A 60 2.68 36.66 6.06
C SER A 60 2.98 35.44 6.95
N ASP A 61 2.54 34.25 6.54
CA ASP A 61 2.60 33.05 7.37
C ASP A 61 3.94 32.32 7.28
N GLY A 62 4.85 32.74 8.17
CA GLY A 62 6.13 32.09 8.44
C GLY A 62 7.18 32.21 7.32
N PRO A 63 8.39 31.67 7.54
CA PRO A 63 9.36 31.52 6.46
C PRO A 63 8.79 30.58 5.40
N LYS A 64 8.86 31.00 4.14
CA LYS A 64 8.36 30.23 3.00
C LYS A 64 9.47 29.85 2.04
N VAL A 65 9.38 28.64 1.50
CA VAL A 65 10.24 28.18 0.42
C VAL A 65 9.66 28.64 -0.91
N LEU A 66 10.21 29.75 -1.43
CA LEU A 66 9.72 30.44 -2.63
C LEU A 66 9.87 29.62 -3.93
N ALA A 67 10.71 28.58 -3.94
CA ALA A 67 10.84 27.69 -5.08
C ALA A 67 9.59 26.84 -5.34
N CYS A 68 8.74 26.69 -4.32
CA CYS A 68 7.47 25.98 -4.41
C CYS A 68 6.38 26.85 -5.04
N SER A 69 5.38 26.22 -5.66
CA SER A 69 4.23 26.90 -6.25
C SER A 69 2.91 26.23 -5.80
N PRO A 70 2.11 26.84 -4.90
CA PRO A 70 2.42 28.10 -4.20
C PRO A 70 3.61 27.93 -3.23
N PRO A 71 4.27 29.04 -2.83
CA PRO A 71 5.31 29.01 -1.80
C PRO A 71 4.84 28.28 -0.55
N GLN A 72 5.65 27.36 -0.03
CA GLN A 72 5.26 26.52 1.10
C GLN A 72 5.88 27.05 2.39
N ARG A 73 5.07 27.22 3.44
CA ARG A 73 5.54 27.49 4.79
C ARG A 73 6.37 26.31 5.30
N LEU A 74 7.53 26.61 5.89
CA LEU A 74 8.43 25.60 6.46
C LEU A 74 8.95 26.05 7.83
N ARG A 75 8.24 25.66 8.90
CA ARG A 75 8.70 25.77 10.29
C ARG A 75 8.94 24.36 10.84
N ILE A 76 10.17 24.09 11.26
CA ILE A 76 10.53 22.78 11.83
C ILE A 76 10.07 22.72 13.28
N ALA A 77 9.41 21.62 13.66
CA ALA A 77 8.89 21.37 15.01
C ALA A 77 7.90 22.45 15.52
N ALA A 78 7.13 23.07 14.63
CA ALA A 78 6.06 23.98 15.04
C ALA A 78 4.91 23.21 15.77
N PRO A 79 4.16 23.86 16.67
CA PRO A 79 3.07 23.19 17.38
C PRO A 79 1.86 22.84 16.49
N ASP A 80 1.75 23.44 15.30
CA ASP A 80 0.59 23.39 14.40
C ASP A 80 1.00 23.06 12.95
N MET A 81 1.92 22.12 12.75
CA MET A 81 2.52 21.81 11.45
C MET A 81 1.51 21.37 10.39
N ASN A 82 1.66 21.92 9.17
CA ASN A 82 1.00 21.42 7.95
C ASN A 82 1.67 20.10 7.46
N CYS A 83 1.12 19.47 6.43
CA CYS A 83 1.68 18.22 5.90
C CYS A 83 3.16 18.29 5.47
N VAL A 84 3.60 19.41 4.89
CA VAL A 84 5.01 19.63 4.49
C VAL A 84 5.91 19.73 5.71
N GLU A 85 5.53 20.55 6.69
CA GLU A 85 6.26 20.78 7.94
C GLU A 85 6.36 19.50 8.78
N ARG A 86 5.27 18.70 8.86
CA ARG A 86 5.26 17.38 9.50
C ARG A 86 6.27 16.45 8.85
N SER A 87 6.27 16.42 7.51
CA SER A 87 7.16 15.57 6.73
C SER A 87 8.63 15.94 6.95
N ALA A 88 8.93 17.23 6.83
CA ALA A 88 10.28 17.74 7.01
C ALA A 88 10.79 17.54 8.45
N THR A 89 9.95 17.84 9.44
CA THR A 89 10.27 17.65 10.87
C THR A 89 10.53 16.18 11.17
N ARG A 90 9.71 15.26 10.66
CA ARG A 90 9.95 13.81 10.85
C ARG A 90 11.30 13.40 10.26
N ILE A 91 11.62 13.79 9.04
CA ILE A 91 12.89 13.41 8.41
C ILE A 91 14.07 13.93 9.21
N VAL A 92 14.05 15.21 9.60
CA VAL A 92 15.14 15.83 10.36
C VAL A 92 15.35 15.14 11.71
N LEU A 93 14.29 14.97 12.51
CA LEU A 93 14.41 14.33 13.83
C LEU A 93 14.83 12.87 13.72
N ALA A 94 14.30 12.15 12.74
CA ALA A 94 14.65 10.74 12.56
C ALA A 94 16.08 10.55 12.07
N GLU A 95 16.61 11.46 11.26
CA GLU A 95 18.01 11.44 10.86
C GLU A 95 18.95 11.70 12.04
N LEU A 96 18.54 12.54 13.00
CA LEU A 96 19.29 12.79 14.24
C LEU A 96 19.24 11.59 15.22
N ILE A 97 18.15 10.81 15.20
CA ILE A 97 17.96 9.62 16.06
C ILE A 97 18.65 8.39 15.47
N ASP A 98 18.39 8.09 14.20
CA ASP A 98 18.92 6.92 13.49
C ASP A 98 19.21 7.30 12.03
N PRO A 99 20.47 7.57 11.67
CA PRO A 99 20.85 7.97 10.32
C PRO A 99 20.90 6.81 9.31
N GLY A 100 20.68 5.56 9.73
CA GLY A 100 20.78 4.37 8.87
C GLY A 100 19.80 4.36 7.69
N PRO A 101 18.49 4.51 7.92
CA PRO A 101 17.47 4.49 6.86
C PRO A 101 17.62 5.60 5.83
N THR A 102 17.17 5.34 4.60
CA THR A 102 17.09 6.34 3.53
C THR A 102 15.74 7.03 3.55
N ARG A 103 15.74 8.36 3.65
CA ARG A 103 14.51 9.17 3.79
C ARG A 103 14.39 10.19 2.68
N ALA A 104 13.18 10.39 2.17
CA ALA A 104 12.91 11.40 1.15
C ALA A 104 11.52 12.00 1.29
N LEU A 105 11.32 13.17 0.67
CA LEU A 105 10.01 13.78 0.52
C LEU A 105 9.35 13.33 -0.78
N VAL A 106 8.02 13.26 -0.76
CA VAL A 106 7.19 13.03 -1.93
C VAL A 106 5.91 13.83 -1.83
N THR A 107 5.46 14.36 -2.97
CA THR A 107 4.19 15.08 -3.09
C THR A 107 3.26 14.29 -4.01
N ILE A 108 1.99 14.13 -3.63
CA ILE A 108 0.99 13.46 -4.46
C ILE A 108 -0.24 14.35 -4.60
N ASP A 109 -1.02 14.13 -5.65
CA ASP A 109 -2.36 14.71 -5.77
C ASP A 109 -3.38 13.82 -5.05
N VAL A 110 -4.08 14.40 -4.08
CA VAL A 110 -5.25 13.81 -3.40
C VAL A 110 -6.48 14.69 -3.70
N PRO A 111 -7.72 14.21 -3.48
CA PRO A 111 -8.93 14.99 -3.76
C PRO A 111 -8.96 16.37 -3.10
N GLU A 112 -8.36 16.52 -1.92
CA GLU A 112 -8.30 17.74 -1.12
C GLU A 112 -7.20 18.72 -1.60
N GLY A 113 -6.30 18.29 -2.49
CA GLY A 113 -5.19 19.09 -2.98
C GLY A 113 -3.89 18.31 -3.07
N ARG A 114 -2.75 19.03 -3.13
CA ARG A 114 -1.44 18.38 -3.06
C ARG A 114 -1.11 18.03 -1.62
N HIS A 115 -0.65 16.81 -1.40
CA HIS A 115 -0.24 16.33 -0.09
C HIS A 115 1.21 15.87 -0.11
N THR A 116 2.01 16.36 0.84
CA THR A 116 3.42 15.96 1.01
C THR A 116 3.53 15.04 2.22
N PHE A 117 4.24 13.92 2.07
CA PHE A 117 4.53 12.98 3.14
C PHE A 117 5.98 12.49 3.06
N PRO A 118 6.58 11.99 4.15
CA PRO A 118 7.91 11.39 4.11
C PRO A 118 7.84 9.90 3.71
N ILE A 119 8.88 9.44 3.02
CA ILE A 119 9.16 8.03 2.83
C ILE A 119 10.43 7.64 3.59
N GLU A 120 10.47 6.41 4.10
CA GLU A 120 11.59 5.79 4.78
C GLU A 120 11.81 4.40 4.16
N ASP A 121 12.99 4.15 3.60
CA ASP A 121 13.35 2.93 2.87
C ASP A 121 12.34 2.53 1.78
N GLY A 122 11.78 3.55 1.10
CA GLY A 122 10.80 3.37 0.02
C GLY A 122 9.35 3.22 0.48
N GLU A 123 9.10 3.11 1.79
CA GLU A 123 7.76 2.98 2.35
C GLU A 123 7.24 4.33 2.88
N PRO A 124 5.95 4.64 2.73
CA PRO A 124 5.37 5.87 3.23
C PRO A 124 5.23 5.84 4.76
N VAL A 125 5.64 6.93 5.40
CA VAL A 125 5.36 7.18 6.81
C VAL A 125 4.07 7.99 6.91
N VAL A 126 3.00 7.36 7.42
CA VAL A 126 1.67 7.98 7.54
C VAL A 126 1.66 8.94 8.72
N LEU A 127 1.74 10.25 8.49
CA LEU A 127 1.70 11.28 9.55
C LEU A 127 0.36 12.02 9.64
N ASP A 128 -0.39 12.06 8.54
CA ASP A 128 -1.69 12.72 8.47
C ASP A 128 -2.80 11.68 8.69
N PRO A 129 -3.66 11.85 9.73
CA PRO A 129 -4.73 10.90 10.03
C PRO A 129 -5.83 10.83 8.95
N LEU A 130 -5.92 11.83 8.05
CA LEU A 130 -6.86 11.82 6.93
C LEU A 130 -6.45 10.85 5.82
N HIS A 131 -5.20 10.38 5.83
CA HIS A 131 -4.69 9.48 4.81
C HIS A 131 -4.39 8.08 5.34
N THR A 132 -4.93 7.09 4.63
CA THR A 132 -4.66 5.66 4.89
C THR A 132 -3.32 5.24 4.31
N ARG A 133 -2.68 4.21 4.88
CA ARG A 133 -1.45 3.61 4.32
C ARG A 133 -1.64 3.23 2.86
N ASN A 134 -2.76 2.56 2.54
CA ASN A 134 -3.08 2.18 1.16
C ASN A 134 -3.23 3.36 0.21
N ALA A 135 -3.66 4.53 0.68
CA ALA A 135 -3.76 5.72 -0.15
C ALA A 135 -2.36 6.23 -0.53
N LEU A 136 -1.45 6.32 0.44
CA LEU A 136 -0.09 6.80 0.20
C LEU A 136 0.74 5.79 -0.62
N VAL A 137 0.72 4.51 -0.25
CA VAL A 137 1.39 3.45 -1.04
C VAL A 137 0.80 3.38 -2.45
N GLY A 138 -0.52 3.47 -2.59
CA GLY A 138 -1.18 3.49 -3.90
C GLY A 138 -0.78 4.69 -4.75
N ALA A 139 -0.54 5.84 -4.12
CA ALA A 139 -0.03 7.02 -4.81
C ALA A 139 1.43 6.83 -5.28
N LEU A 140 2.32 6.31 -4.43
CA LEU A 140 3.68 5.95 -4.80
C LEU A 140 3.71 4.95 -5.97
N PHE A 141 2.89 3.90 -5.88
CA PHE A 141 2.77 2.89 -6.93
C PHE A 141 2.33 3.49 -8.29
N LYS A 142 1.53 4.55 -8.30
CA LYS A 142 1.14 5.26 -9.52
C LYS A 142 2.27 6.12 -10.09
N LEU A 143 3.19 6.59 -9.26
CA LEU A 143 4.36 7.36 -9.71
C LEU A 143 5.39 6.44 -10.37
N ASP A 144 5.56 5.21 -9.87
CA ASP A 144 6.40 4.21 -10.51
C ASP A 144 5.78 3.73 -11.83
N ARG A 145 6.50 3.95 -12.94
CA ARG A 145 6.08 3.53 -14.29
C ARG A 145 6.73 2.22 -14.75
N GLY A 146 7.58 1.62 -13.93
CA GLY A 146 8.25 0.37 -14.23
C GLY A 146 7.28 -0.81 -14.39
N PRO A 147 7.69 -1.89 -15.07
CA PRO A 147 6.90 -3.11 -15.14
C PRO A 147 6.73 -3.73 -13.75
N VAL A 148 5.55 -4.29 -13.47
CA VAL A 148 5.31 -5.04 -12.23
C VAL A 148 5.64 -6.50 -12.48
N ALA A 149 6.76 -6.97 -11.95
CA ALA A 149 7.09 -8.38 -11.89
C ALA A 149 6.90 -8.85 -10.45
N ILE A 150 5.98 -9.80 -10.23
CA ILE A 150 5.79 -10.44 -8.93
C ILE A 150 5.69 -11.96 -9.08
N THR A 151 6.30 -12.65 -8.13
CA THR A 151 6.18 -14.09 -7.93
C THR A 151 4.78 -14.45 -7.38
N PRO A 152 4.38 -15.73 -7.42
CA PRO A 152 3.11 -16.15 -6.84
C PRO A 152 2.99 -15.87 -5.32
N SER A 153 4.09 -16.01 -4.57
CA SER A 153 4.13 -15.69 -3.15
C SER A 153 3.92 -14.19 -2.90
N GLU A 154 4.60 -13.34 -3.67
CA GLU A 154 4.42 -11.89 -3.60
C GLU A 154 3.00 -11.47 -4.02
N ALA A 155 2.36 -12.22 -4.92
CA ALA A 155 0.97 -11.97 -5.30
C ALA A 155 -0.01 -12.26 -4.16
N ALA A 156 0.21 -13.34 -3.39
CA ALA A 156 -0.56 -13.60 -2.17
C ALA A 156 -0.34 -12.50 -1.13
N ASP A 157 0.91 -12.04 -0.98
CA ASP A 157 1.25 -10.98 -0.04
C ASP A 157 0.65 -9.64 -0.44
N TRP A 158 0.65 -9.32 -1.74
CA TRP A 158 -0.01 -8.15 -2.30
C TRP A 158 -1.47 -8.06 -1.89
N ILE A 159 -2.26 -9.11 -2.14
CA ILE A 159 -3.69 -9.16 -1.76
C ILE A 159 -3.85 -8.97 -0.25
N ALA A 160 -3.06 -9.70 0.55
CA ALA A 160 -3.15 -9.60 2.00
C ALA A 160 -2.77 -8.20 2.51
N THR A 161 -1.74 -7.58 1.94
CA THR A 161 -1.29 -6.22 2.29
C THR A 161 -2.38 -5.19 2.01
N LEU A 162 -3.05 -5.26 0.85
CA LEU A 162 -4.18 -4.40 0.54
C LEU A 162 -5.30 -4.51 1.59
N ALA A 163 -5.61 -5.73 2.04
CA ALA A 163 -6.68 -5.97 3.00
C ALA A 163 -6.33 -5.66 4.46
N GLN A 164 -5.03 -5.57 4.80
CA GLN A 164 -4.55 -5.54 6.18
C GLN A 164 -5.11 -4.36 7.00
N GLU A 165 -4.98 -3.14 6.48
CA GLU A 165 -5.42 -1.93 7.21
C GLU A 165 -6.95 -1.88 7.38
N PRO A 166 -7.78 -2.10 6.34
CA PRO A 166 -9.23 -2.15 6.52
C PRO A 166 -9.69 -3.26 7.47
N ALA A 167 -9.10 -4.46 7.37
CA ALA A 167 -9.46 -5.58 8.25
C ALA A 167 -9.09 -5.30 9.71
N GLN A 168 -7.95 -4.63 9.95
CA GLN A 168 -7.56 -4.23 11.30
C GLN A 168 -8.56 -3.27 11.93
N LYS A 169 -9.09 -2.31 11.16
CA LYS A 169 -10.14 -1.37 11.63
C LYS A 169 -11.44 -2.09 12.00
N GLN A 170 -11.68 -3.28 11.44
CA GLN A 170 -12.86 -4.11 11.70
C GLN A 170 -12.63 -5.21 12.75
N GLY A 171 -11.43 -5.32 13.34
CA GLY A 171 -11.07 -6.43 14.24
C GLY A 171 -10.79 -7.77 13.55
N ASP A 172 -10.74 -7.77 12.22
CA ASP A 172 -10.64 -8.97 11.36
C ASP A 172 -9.22 -9.24 10.85
N ALA A 173 -8.20 -8.64 11.46
CA ALA A 173 -6.80 -8.81 11.06
C ALA A 173 -6.34 -10.29 11.05
N HIS A 174 -6.96 -11.14 11.88
CA HIS A 174 -6.66 -12.58 11.92
C HIS A 174 -7.05 -13.30 10.60
N LYS A 175 -8.18 -12.92 9.98
CA LYS A 175 -8.64 -13.49 8.71
C LYS A 175 -7.61 -13.24 7.60
N VAL A 176 -7.06 -12.03 7.54
CA VAL A 176 -6.02 -11.66 6.56
C VAL A 176 -4.72 -12.46 6.77
N ARG A 177 -4.30 -12.68 8.03
CA ARG A 177 -3.11 -13.50 8.33
C ARG A 177 -3.29 -14.96 7.91
N ASN A 178 -4.46 -15.53 8.20
CA ASN A 178 -4.82 -16.89 7.81
C ASN A 178 -4.89 -17.02 6.28
N ALA A 179 -5.56 -16.08 5.62
CA ALA A 179 -5.68 -16.02 4.17
C ALA A 179 -4.33 -15.89 3.48
N ARG A 180 -3.41 -15.04 3.96
CA ARG A 180 -2.05 -14.91 3.42
C ARG A 180 -1.35 -16.26 3.38
N SER A 181 -1.37 -16.98 4.50
CA SER A 181 -0.74 -18.29 4.63
C SER A 181 -1.41 -19.33 3.72
N ALA A 182 -2.74 -19.32 3.62
CA ALA A 182 -3.50 -20.20 2.75
C ALA A 182 -3.25 -19.93 1.26
N MET A 183 -3.25 -18.67 0.83
CA MET A 183 -2.98 -18.27 -0.56
C MET A 183 -1.57 -18.67 -1.00
N ARG A 184 -0.55 -18.42 -0.16
CA ARG A 184 0.83 -18.88 -0.42
C ARG A 184 0.90 -20.40 -0.63
N ARG A 185 0.20 -21.17 0.21
CA ARG A 185 0.10 -22.63 0.06
C ARG A 185 -0.55 -23.03 -1.25
N VAL A 186 -1.67 -22.41 -1.62
CA VAL A 186 -2.39 -22.69 -2.87
C VAL A 186 -1.50 -22.42 -4.08
N PHE A 187 -0.77 -21.30 -4.09
CA PHE A 187 0.17 -21.00 -5.16
C PHE A 187 1.37 -21.95 -5.21
N ALA A 188 1.74 -22.56 -4.08
CA ALA A 188 2.71 -23.65 -4.03
C ALA A 188 2.11 -25.03 -4.39
N GLY A 189 0.88 -25.08 -4.93
CA GLY A 189 0.20 -26.31 -5.33
C GLY A 189 -0.37 -27.13 -4.16
N LYS A 190 -0.29 -26.64 -2.92
CA LYS A 190 -0.77 -27.36 -1.73
C LYS A 190 -2.27 -27.16 -1.52
N PRO A 191 -3.00 -28.17 -1.03
CA PRO A 191 -4.42 -28.06 -0.79
C PRO A 191 -4.73 -26.98 0.26
N ILE A 192 -5.80 -26.21 -0.01
CA ILE A 192 -6.42 -25.32 0.96
C ILE A 192 -7.29 -26.11 1.95
N SER A 193 -7.35 -25.67 3.20
CA SER A 193 -8.30 -26.21 4.18
C SER A 193 -9.66 -25.53 4.02
N ASP A 194 -10.76 -26.25 4.26
CA ASP A 194 -12.11 -25.67 4.15
C ASP A 194 -12.28 -24.47 5.09
N ARG A 195 -11.69 -24.51 6.29
CA ARG A 195 -11.67 -23.39 7.25
C ARG A 195 -10.97 -22.13 6.73
N SER A 196 -10.05 -22.26 5.78
CA SER A 196 -9.31 -21.12 5.22
C SER A 196 -10.00 -20.50 4.02
N VAL A 197 -11.06 -21.13 3.48
CA VAL A 197 -11.72 -20.65 2.27
C VAL A 197 -12.43 -19.32 2.53
N ASP A 198 -13.16 -19.21 3.64
CA ASP A 198 -13.89 -18.00 4.02
C ASP A 198 -12.94 -16.83 4.28
N ASP A 199 -11.83 -17.08 4.97
CA ASP A 199 -10.78 -16.09 5.22
C ASP A 199 -10.17 -15.56 3.91
N VAL A 200 -9.94 -16.44 2.93
CA VAL A 200 -9.45 -16.08 1.60
C VAL A 200 -10.50 -15.27 0.84
N ALA A 201 -11.77 -15.69 0.85
CA ALA A 201 -12.86 -14.97 0.19
C ALA A 201 -13.01 -13.54 0.75
N TYR A 202 -13.03 -13.42 2.07
CA TYR A 202 -13.05 -12.14 2.78
C TYR A 202 -11.88 -11.26 2.37
N THR A 203 -10.66 -11.79 2.45
CA THR A 203 -9.43 -11.04 2.19
C THR A 203 -9.36 -10.54 0.74
N VAL A 204 -9.76 -11.36 -0.23
CA VAL A 204 -9.84 -10.95 -1.65
C VAL A 204 -10.87 -9.84 -1.84
N ALA A 205 -12.05 -9.96 -1.23
CA ALA A 205 -13.11 -8.96 -1.35
C ALA A 205 -12.72 -7.60 -0.73
N VAL A 206 -12.09 -7.61 0.45
CA VAL A 206 -11.57 -6.39 1.08
C VAL A 206 -10.47 -5.77 0.22
N ALA A 207 -9.55 -6.59 -0.31
CA ALA A 207 -8.47 -6.12 -1.18
C ALA A 207 -9.00 -5.48 -2.49
N ASP A 208 -10.07 -6.01 -3.09
CA ASP A 208 -10.70 -5.44 -4.30
C ASP A 208 -11.17 -3.99 -4.05
N GLY A 209 -11.78 -3.74 -2.89
CA GLY A 209 -12.25 -2.41 -2.48
C GLY A 209 -11.12 -1.39 -2.38
N GLU A 210 -9.92 -1.82 -2.02
CA GLU A 210 -8.73 -0.99 -1.86
C GLU A 210 -7.89 -0.86 -3.13
N ALA A 211 -7.93 -1.86 -4.02
CA ALA A 211 -7.10 -1.92 -5.23
C ALA A 211 -7.27 -0.69 -6.14
N LYS A 212 -8.43 -0.02 -6.09
CA LYS A 212 -8.70 1.23 -6.82
C LYS A 212 -7.72 2.37 -6.48
N LYS A 213 -7.18 2.40 -5.25
CA LYS A 213 -6.22 3.43 -4.80
C LYS A 213 -4.90 3.36 -5.57
N PHE A 214 -4.58 2.19 -6.12
CA PHE A 214 -3.36 1.87 -6.88
C PHE A 214 -3.53 2.05 -8.40
N GLY A 215 -4.62 2.70 -8.83
CA GLY A 215 -4.90 2.97 -10.24
C GLY A 215 -5.21 1.71 -11.07
N ARG A 216 -5.20 1.86 -12.40
CA ARG A 216 -5.56 0.78 -13.33
C ARG A 216 -4.63 -0.43 -13.20
N ARG A 217 -3.32 -0.19 -13.03
CA ARG A 217 -2.31 -1.24 -12.90
C ARG A 217 -2.48 -2.05 -11.62
N GLY A 218 -2.68 -1.40 -10.47
CA GLY A 218 -2.90 -2.12 -9.20
C GLY A 218 -4.20 -2.92 -9.20
N ARG A 219 -5.28 -2.37 -9.80
CA ARG A 219 -6.53 -3.12 -10.01
C ARG A 219 -6.32 -4.35 -10.91
N ALA A 220 -5.62 -4.19 -12.03
CA ALA A 220 -5.33 -5.30 -12.93
C ALA A 220 -4.51 -6.39 -12.21
N LEU A 221 -3.51 -6.00 -11.43
CA LEU A 221 -2.70 -6.92 -10.62
C LEU A 221 -3.54 -7.71 -9.61
N HIS A 222 -4.44 -7.03 -8.91
CA HIS A 222 -5.38 -7.66 -7.99
C HIS A 222 -6.27 -8.68 -8.72
N HIS A 223 -6.93 -8.28 -9.81
CA HIS A 223 -7.83 -9.15 -10.57
C HIS A 223 -7.10 -10.34 -11.20
N GLN A 224 -5.90 -10.14 -11.75
CA GLN A 224 -5.09 -11.22 -12.29
C GLN A 224 -4.69 -12.22 -11.20
N THR A 225 -4.30 -11.73 -10.02
CA THR A 225 -3.94 -12.58 -8.88
C THR A 225 -5.15 -13.37 -8.38
N ALA A 226 -6.29 -12.71 -8.20
CA ALA A 226 -7.55 -13.35 -7.80
C ALA A 226 -7.99 -14.41 -8.82
N GLY A 227 -7.85 -14.14 -10.12
CA GLY A 227 -8.13 -15.10 -11.20
C GLY A 227 -7.21 -16.32 -11.17
N LYS A 228 -5.90 -16.12 -10.97
CA LYS A 228 -4.94 -17.23 -10.81
C LYS A 228 -5.26 -18.09 -9.58
N LEU A 229 -5.62 -17.45 -8.47
CA LEU A 229 -6.04 -18.13 -7.24
C LEU A 229 -7.31 -18.96 -7.48
N ALA A 230 -8.31 -18.39 -8.16
CA ALA A 230 -9.54 -19.08 -8.53
C ALA A 230 -9.26 -20.35 -9.37
N THR A 231 -8.40 -20.22 -10.38
CA THR A 231 -7.99 -21.35 -11.24
C THR A 231 -7.27 -22.44 -10.44
N ALA A 232 -6.35 -22.07 -9.55
CA ALA A 232 -5.64 -23.03 -8.71
C ALA A 232 -6.59 -23.79 -7.76
N LEU A 233 -7.56 -23.10 -7.16
CA LEU A 233 -8.57 -23.70 -6.30
C LEU A 233 -9.51 -24.63 -7.09
N ALA A 234 -9.91 -24.24 -8.31
CA ALA A 234 -10.72 -25.07 -9.19
C ALA A 234 -9.97 -26.35 -9.60
N ALA A 235 -8.69 -26.26 -9.95
CA ALA A 235 -7.86 -27.42 -10.27
C ALA A 235 -7.76 -28.40 -9.08
N GLN A 236 -7.52 -27.89 -7.87
CA GLN A 236 -7.50 -28.73 -6.66
C GLN A 236 -8.84 -29.42 -6.38
N ARG A 237 -9.97 -28.75 -6.66
CA ARG A 237 -11.30 -29.37 -6.54
C ARG A 237 -11.49 -30.47 -7.59
N ALA A 238 -11.08 -30.25 -8.83
CA ALA A 238 -11.15 -31.25 -9.88
C ALA A 238 -10.32 -32.50 -9.52
N THR A 239 -9.10 -32.34 -8.99
CA THR A 239 -8.27 -33.46 -8.52
C THR A 239 -8.92 -34.21 -7.35
N ARG A 240 -9.50 -33.49 -6.38
CA ARG A 240 -10.24 -34.10 -5.26
C ARG A 240 -11.42 -34.94 -5.76
N ASN A 241 -12.17 -34.44 -6.74
CA ASN A 241 -13.33 -35.13 -7.31
C ASN A 241 -12.94 -36.25 -8.29
N ALA A 242 -11.76 -36.19 -8.92
CA ALA A 242 -11.24 -37.24 -9.78
C ALA A 242 -10.80 -38.48 -8.99
N GLY A 243 -10.38 -38.31 -7.72
CA GLY A 243 -10.16 -39.41 -6.78
C GLY A 243 -11.45 -40.01 -6.22
N SER A 244 -12.60 -39.37 -6.47
CA SER A 244 -13.95 -39.80 -6.08
C SER A 244 -14.70 -40.47 -7.24
N GLY A 245 -13.98 -41.15 -8.14
CA GLY A 245 -14.58 -41.99 -9.17
C GLY A 245 -15.06 -43.32 -8.57
N LEU A 246 -16.38 -43.57 -8.65
CA LEU A 246 -17.19 -44.73 -8.18
C LEU A 246 -17.59 -44.70 -6.68
N SER A 247 -18.86 -44.75 -6.23
CA SER A 247 -20.21 -44.72 -6.81
C SER A 247 -21.27 -44.53 -5.69
N LEU A 248 -22.53 -44.22 -6.08
CA LEU A 248 -23.82 -44.55 -5.42
C LEU A 248 -24.19 -43.91 -4.05
N GLY A 249 -25.33 -43.20 -3.99
CA GLY A 249 -26.05 -42.95 -2.73
C GLY A 249 -26.63 -41.56 -2.43
N GLY A 250 -26.93 -40.72 -3.43
CA GLY A 250 -27.82 -39.55 -3.21
C GLY A 250 -27.26 -38.36 -2.40
N LEU A 251 -25.96 -38.31 -2.08
CA LEU A 251 -25.36 -37.19 -1.36
C LEU A 251 -24.89 -36.08 -2.31
N ARG A 252 -25.59 -34.95 -2.24
CA ARG A 252 -25.31 -33.72 -3.00
C ARG A 252 -24.25 -32.91 -2.25
N ILE A 253 -23.01 -32.88 -2.74
CA ILE A 253 -21.97 -31.95 -2.25
C ILE A 253 -22.38 -30.56 -2.71
N LYS A 254 -22.69 -29.66 -1.76
CA LYS A 254 -23.06 -28.28 -2.06
C LYS A 254 -21.82 -27.51 -2.53
N PRO A 255 -21.89 -26.78 -3.67
CA PRO A 255 -20.85 -25.84 -4.04
C PRO A 255 -20.74 -24.74 -2.98
N ASP A 256 -19.51 -24.38 -2.63
CA ASP A 256 -19.25 -23.12 -1.95
C ASP A 256 -19.41 -21.98 -2.98
N LEU A 257 -20.66 -21.55 -3.09
CA LEU A 257 -21.13 -20.48 -3.97
C LEU A 257 -20.68 -19.11 -3.48
N GLU A 258 -20.19 -18.98 -2.25
CA GLU A 258 -19.77 -17.70 -1.70
C GLU A 258 -18.38 -17.32 -2.20
N LEU A 259 -17.41 -18.24 -2.18
CA LEU A 259 -16.10 -18.01 -2.79
C LEU A 259 -16.20 -17.85 -4.31
N LEU A 260 -16.93 -18.75 -4.98
CA LEU A 260 -17.13 -18.65 -6.43
C LEU A 260 -17.92 -17.39 -6.78
N GLY A 261 -18.90 -17.00 -5.99
CA GLY A 261 -19.65 -15.76 -6.16
C GLY A 261 -18.80 -14.52 -5.89
N ALA A 262 -17.92 -14.52 -4.90
CA ALA A 262 -16.98 -13.42 -4.65
C ALA A 262 -15.98 -13.29 -5.80
N LEU A 263 -15.35 -14.40 -6.22
CA LEU A 263 -14.39 -14.43 -7.32
C LEU A 263 -15.05 -14.16 -8.69
N ALA A 264 -16.28 -14.65 -8.92
CA ALA A 264 -17.05 -14.37 -10.13
C ALA A 264 -17.62 -12.94 -10.15
N ARG A 265 -17.93 -12.32 -9.00
CA ARG A 265 -18.27 -10.89 -8.96
C ARG A 265 -17.06 -10.01 -9.27
N VAL A 266 -15.87 -10.43 -8.82
CA VAL A 266 -14.60 -9.75 -9.11
C VAL A 266 -14.17 -9.97 -10.57
N GLY A 267 -14.32 -11.18 -11.12
CA GLY A 267 -14.00 -11.50 -12.53
C GLY A 267 -15.08 -11.10 -13.54
N GLY A 268 -16.35 -11.06 -13.13
CA GLY A 268 -17.51 -10.80 -13.99
C GLY A 268 -17.63 -9.36 -14.47
N ARG A 269 -16.98 -8.40 -13.80
CA ARG A 269 -16.89 -6.99 -14.27
C ARG A 269 -15.99 -6.80 -15.50
N LEU A 270 -15.33 -7.86 -15.98
CA LEU A 270 -14.61 -7.89 -17.25
C LEU A 270 -15.31 -8.71 -18.35
N GLY A 271 -16.56 -9.15 -18.17
CA GLY A 271 -17.30 -9.84 -19.24
C GLY A 271 -16.65 -11.15 -19.67
N VAL A 272 -16.41 -12.07 -18.73
CA VAL A 272 -15.86 -13.39 -19.04
C VAL A 272 -17.00 -14.38 -19.27
N GLN A 273 -17.41 -14.51 -20.54
CA GLN A 273 -17.88 -15.79 -21.04
C GLN A 273 -16.68 -16.73 -21.22
N ILE A 274 -16.96 -17.99 -20.95
CA ILE A 274 -16.09 -19.18 -20.85
C ILE A 274 -15.00 -19.27 -21.94
N GLY A 275 -13.78 -19.66 -21.53
CA GLY A 275 -12.78 -20.29 -22.40
C GLY A 275 -11.33 -19.99 -22.01
N SER A 276 -10.68 -20.88 -21.27
CA SER A 276 -9.26 -20.80 -20.90
C SER A 276 -8.30 -20.61 -22.09
N ALA A 277 -8.70 -21.05 -23.29
CA ALA A 277 -7.97 -20.82 -24.52
C ALA A 277 -7.97 -19.35 -24.98
N ALA A 278 -9.07 -18.61 -24.79
CA ALA A 278 -9.17 -17.21 -25.23
C ALA A 278 -8.32 -16.26 -24.37
N LEU A 279 -8.15 -16.58 -23.08
CA LEU A 279 -7.29 -15.85 -22.16
C LEU A 279 -5.81 -16.02 -22.51
N GLN A 280 -5.39 -17.23 -22.88
CA GLN A 280 -4.03 -17.47 -23.39
C GLN A 280 -3.75 -16.68 -24.68
N THR A 281 -4.73 -16.58 -25.57
CA THR A 281 -4.59 -15.79 -26.82
C THR A 281 -4.50 -14.28 -26.56
N GLN A 282 -5.19 -13.75 -25.55
CA GLN A 282 -5.09 -12.33 -25.16
C GLN A 282 -3.77 -12.02 -24.44
N LEU A 283 -3.27 -12.94 -23.61
CA LEU A 283 -1.98 -12.79 -22.93
C LEU A 283 -0.79 -12.92 -23.90
N ALA A 284 -0.88 -13.81 -24.89
CA ALA A 284 0.09 -13.91 -25.97
C ALA A 284 0.14 -12.64 -26.85
N LYS A 285 -1.01 -11.98 -27.07
CA LYS A 285 -1.08 -10.67 -27.77
C LYS A 285 -0.45 -9.52 -26.99
N LEU A 286 -0.24 -9.68 -25.67
CA LEU A 286 0.39 -8.70 -24.80
C LEU A 286 1.88 -9.00 -24.55
N GLY A 287 2.46 -9.99 -25.24
CA GLY A 287 3.90 -10.29 -25.20
C GLY A 287 4.40 -10.86 -23.87
N ILE A 288 3.51 -11.39 -23.03
CA ILE A 288 3.88 -11.99 -21.75
C ILE A 288 3.61 -13.49 -21.84
N GLY A 289 4.65 -14.27 -22.15
CA GLY A 289 4.56 -15.72 -22.22
C GLY A 289 5.91 -16.42 -22.09
N SER A 290 6.08 -17.11 -20.96
CA SER A 290 6.51 -18.51 -20.88
C SER A 290 5.99 -19.07 -19.55
#